data_AF-A0A0T9QK97-F1
#
_entry.id   AF-A0A0T9QK97-F1
#
_cell.length_a   1.000
_cell.length_b   1.000
_cell.length_c   1.000
_cell.angle_alpha   90.00
_cell.angle_beta   90.00
_cell.angle_gamma   90.00
#
_symmetry.space_group_name_H-M   'P 1'
#
loop_
_entity.id
_entity.type
_entity.pdbx_description
1 polymer ?
#
loop_
_entity_poly.entity_id
_entity_poly.type
_entity_poly.pdbx_seq_one_letter_code
_entity_poly.pdbx_strand_id
1 'polypeptide(L)'
;MTTHKPMDILRDLADKKLNDTTTHLGKMRQEFVQANNQLERLENYEREYCQQMQSHMVGEGMTMIDMLSRQSFIDSLNKVVSHQTKQVAICEAQVDNAVNMWRTDKQRLNAFDALKQRSEAARLLQESRRDQKMMDEFAQRASRRKY
;
A
#
# COMPACT_ATOMS: atom_id res chain seq x y z
N MET A 1 2.53 -8.73 -36.82
CA MET A 1 2.91 -9.14 -35.44
C MET A 1 3.25 -7.87 -34.68
N THR A 2 2.49 -7.55 -33.64
CA THR A 2 2.68 -6.33 -32.85
C THR A 2 3.96 -6.45 -32.05
N THR A 3 5.07 -5.90 -32.55
CA THR A 3 6.30 -5.74 -31.78
C THR A 3 5.99 -4.81 -30.62
N HIS A 4 5.66 -5.39 -29.46
CA HIS A 4 5.35 -4.65 -28.24
C HIS A 4 6.56 -3.79 -27.92
N LYS A 5 6.41 -2.46 -27.95
CA LYS A 5 7.57 -1.56 -27.86
C LYS A 5 8.19 -1.74 -26.47
N PRO A 6 9.52 -1.66 -26.33
CA PRO A 6 10.19 -1.84 -25.03
C PRO A 6 9.60 -0.99 -23.89
N MET A 7 9.14 0.23 -24.21
CA MET A 7 8.48 1.12 -23.25
C MET A 7 7.14 0.60 -22.74
N ASP A 8 6.36 -0.08 -23.59
CA ASP A 8 5.09 -0.68 -23.19
C ASP A 8 5.34 -1.83 -22.20
N ILE A 9 6.38 -2.65 -22.45
CA ILE A 9 6.76 -3.75 -21.54
C ILE A 9 7.18 -3.19 -20.17
N LEU A 10 7.99 -2.14 -20.14
CA LEU A 10 8.45 -1.52 -18.89
C LEU A 10 7.30 -0.91 -18.09
N ARG A 11 6.35 -0.26 -18.77
CA ARG A 11 5.14 0.27 -18.13
C ARG A 11 4.30 -0.86 -17.56
N ASP A 12 4.02 -1.91 -18.33
CA ASP A 12 3.16 -3.00 -17.89
C ASP A 12 3.79 -3.77 -16.71
N LEU A 13 5.13 -3.91 -16.69
CA LEU A 13 5.85 -4.47 -15.55
C LEU A 13 5.73 -3.57 -14.31
N ALA A 14 5.80 -2.25 -14.47
CA ALA A 14 5.62 -1.30 -13.37
C ALA A 14 4.19 -1.28 -12.85
N ASP A 15 3.19 -1.42 -13.74
CA ASP A 15 1.78 -1.52 -13.36
C ASP A 15 1.50 -2.80 -12.58
N LYS A 16 2.01 -3.95 -13.06
CA LYS A 16 1.93 -5.21 -12.32
C LYS A 16 2.59 -5.08 -10.94
N LYS A 17 3.78 -4.48 -10.87
CA LYS A 17 4.49 -4.25 -9.60
C LYS A 17 3.70 -3.36 -8.65
N LEU A 18 3.06 -2.30 -9.15
CA LEU A 18 2.19 -1.43 -8.37
C LEU A 18 0.96 -2.18 -7.84
N ASN A 19 0.36 -3.06 -8.64
CA ASN A 19 -0.77 -3.89 -8.20
C ASN A 19 -0.36 -4.87 -7.09
N ASP A 20 0.83 -5.47 -7.21
CA ASP A 20 1.39 -6.34 -6.17
C ASP A 20 1.65 -5.55 -4.86
N THR A 21 2.23 -4.35 -4.94
CA THR A 21 2.47 -3.53 -3.74
C THR A 21 1.21 -2.93 -3.15
N THR A 22 0.19 -2.63 -3.96
CA THR A 22 -1.14 -2.23 -3.48
C THR A 22 -1.79 -3.37 -2.70
N THR A 23 -1.71 -4.61 -3.21
CA THR A 23 -2.22 -5.79 -2.51
C THR A 23 -1.48 -6.03 -1.20
N HIS A 24 -0.15 -5.88 -1.20
CA HIS A 24 0.66 -6.00 0.01
C HIS A 24 0.30 -4.94 1.05
N LEU A 25 0.15 -3.67 0.65
CA LEU A 25 -0.31 -2.58 1.53
C LEU A 25 -1.68 -2.88 2.15
N GLY A 26 -2.61 -3.44 1.37
CA GLY A 26 -3.91 -3.87 1.87
C GLY A 26 -3.78 -4.90 3.00
N LYS A 27 -2.90 -5.89 2.84
CA LYS A 27 -2.62 -6.91 3.89
C LYS A 27 -2.03 -6.29 5.15
N MET A 28 -1.02 -5.42 5.03
CA MET A 28 -0.40 -4.76 6.19
C MET A 28 -1.41 -3.92 6.96
N ARG A 29 -2.30 -3.20 6.26
CA ARG A 29 -3.39 -2.44 6.91
C ARG A 29 -4.38 -3.35 7.63
N GLN A 30 -4.73 -4.47 7.04
CA GLN A 30 -5.62 -5.44 7.67
C GLN A 30 -4.99 -6.02 8.95
N GLU A 31 -3.72 -6.38 8.89
CA GLU A 31 -2.97 -6.88 10.06
C GLU A 31 -2.88 -5.82 11.16
N PHE A 32 -2.62 -4.56 10.82
CA PHE A 32 -2.64 -3.44 11.76
C PHE A 32 -4.02 -3.28 12.44
N VAL A 33 -5.11 -3.29 11.67
CA VAL A 33 -6.47 -3.20 12.22
C VAL A 33 -6.78 -4.38 13.14
N GLN A 34 -6.38 -5.59 12.75
CA GLN A 34 -6.57 -6.78 13.59
C GLN A 34 -5.78 -6.69 14.90
N ALA A 35 -4.53 -6.22 14.85
CA ALA A 35 -3.70 -6.02 16.03
C ALA A 35 -4.32 -4.96 16.97
N ASN A 36 -4.86 -3.88 16.41
CA ASN A 36 -5.47 -2.81 17.18
C ASN A 36 -6.78 -3.28 17.84
N ASN A 37 -7.63 -4.01 17.10
CA ASN A 37 -8.85 -4.61 17.65
C ASN A 37 -8.55 -5.62 18.77
N GLN A 38 -7.42 -6.34 18.68
CA GLN A 38 -7.00 -7.24 19.75
C GLN A 38 -6.57 -6.47 21.00
N LEU A 39 -5.87 -5.34 20.84
CA LEU A 39 -5.48 -4.47 21.96
C LEU A 39 -6.73 -3.89 22.64
N GLU A 40 -7.65 -3.32 21.88
CA GLU A 40 -8.90 -2.76 22.40
C GLU A 40 -9.72 -3.79 23.18
N ARG A 41 -9.78 -5.04 22.69
CA ARG A 41 -10.45 -6.14 23.40
C ARG A 41 -9.80 -6.44 24.75
N LEU A 42 -8.46 -6.41 24.83
CA LEU A 42 -7.74 -6.65 26.09
C LEU A 42 -7.97 -5.50 27.08
N GLU A 43 -7.95 -4.25 26.62
CA GLU A 43 -8.23 -3.07 27.46
C GLU A 43 -9.68 -3.05 27.96
N ASN A 44 -10.64 -3.41 27.11
CA ASN A 44 -12.04 -3.56 27.51
C ASN A 44 -12.19 -4.63 28.59
N TYR A 45 -11.57 -5.79 28.37
CA TYR A 45 -11.60 -6.90 29.32
C TYR A 45 -10.95 -6.52 30.66
N GLU A 46 -9.83 -5.78 30.66
CA GLU A 46 -9.21 -5.27 31.88
C GLU A 46 -10.15 -4.36 32.68
N ARG A 47 -10.84 -3.45 31.99
CA ARG A 47 -11.80 -2.54 32.61
C ARG A 47 -12.99 -3.28 33.21
N GLU A 48 -13.57 -4.21 32.46
CA GLU A 48 -14.69 -5.04 32.94
C GLU A 48 -14.28 -5.88 34.15
N TYR A 49 -13.10 -6.49 34.11
CA TYR A 49 -12.55 -7.25 35.23
C TYR A 49 -12.39 -6.40 36.49
N CYS A 50 -11.83 -5.18 36.36
CA CYS A 50 -11.70 -4.25 37.48
C CYS A 50 -13.05 -3.82 38.07
N GLN A 51 -14.06 -3.57 37.23
CA GLN A 51 -15.41 -3.18 37.66
C GLN A 51 -16.15 -4.30 38.39
N GLN A 52 -16.10 -5.52 37.85
CA GLN A 52 -16.68 -6.71 38.51
C GLN A 52 -16.03 -6.89 39.89
N MET A 53 -14.71 -6.76 39.98
CA MET A 53 -13.99 -6.90 41.24
C MET A 53 -14.37 -5.84 42.27
N GLN A 54 -14.47 -4.57 41.86
CA GLN A 54 -14.90 -3.49 42.77
C GLN A 54 -16.31 -3.75 43.33
N SER A 55 -17.18 -4.36 42.51
CA SER A 55 -18.54 -4.75 42.93
C SER A 55 -18.52 -5.90 43.96
N HIS A 56 -17.66 -6.92 43.76
CA HIS A 56 -17.51 -8.04 44.70
C HIS A 56 -16.90 -7.62 46.05
N MET A 57 -15.93 -6.69 46.06
CA MET A 57 -15.31 -6.21 47.29
C MET A 57 -16.29 -5.48 48.22
N VAL A 58 -17.30 -4.80 47.66
CA VAL A 58 -18.30 -4.05 48.44
C VAL A 58 -19.36 -4.99 49.06
N GLY A 59 -19.55 -6.20 48.50
CA GLY A 59 -20.61 -7.12 48.89
C GLY A 59 -20.23 -8.17 49.94
N GLU A 60 -19.14 -8.92 49.74
CA GLU A 60 -18.90 -10.18 50.48
C GLU A 60 -17.54 -10.24 51.23
N GLY A 61 -16.67 -9.23 51.08
CA GLY A 61 -15.31 -9.28 51.60
C GLY A 61 -14.42 -10.25 50.80
N MET A 62 -13.10 -9.99 50.75
CA MET A 62 -12.17 -10.74 49.89
C MET A 62 -11.22 -11.61 50.71
N THR A 63 -11.01 -12.87 50.31
CA THR A 63 -10.02 -13.74 50.96
C THR A 63 -8.60 -13.41 50.50
N MET A 64 -7.59 -13.74 51.31
CA MET A 64 -6.18 -13.55 50.93
C MET A 64 -5.79 -14.36 49.68
N ILE A 65 -6.41 -15.54 49.48
CA ILE A 65 -6.17 -16.38 48.31
C ILE A 65 -6.68 -15.67 47.05
N ASP A 66 -7.89 -15.11 47.09
CA ASP A 66 -8.46 -14.36 45.96
C ASP A 66 -7.60 -13.15 45.61
N MET A 67 -7.04 -12.48 46.63
CA MET A 67 -6.16 -11.32 46.43
C MET A 67 -4.86 -11.68 45.70
N LEU A 68 -4.24 -12.84 46.02
CA LEU A 68 -3.02 -13.32 45.36
C LEU A 68 -3.27 -13.80 43.93
N SER A 69 -4.37 -14.53 43.72
CA SER A 69 -4.80 -14.97 42.38
C SER A 69 -5.06 -13.77 41.46
N ARG A 70 -5.68 -12.72 42.00
CA ARG A 70 -5.90 -11.45 41.28
C ARG A 70 -4.58 -10.81 40.85
N GLN A 71 -3.64 -10.62 41.78
CA GLN A 71 -2.38 -9.95 41.46
C GLN A 71 -1.64 -10.68 40.33
N SER A 72 -1.60 -12.02 40.42
CA SER A 72 -0.99 -12.88 39.39
C SER A 72 -1.66 -12.72 38.02
N PHE A 73 -3.00 -12.58 38.00
CA PHE A 73 -3.76 -12.38 36.78
C PHE A 73 -3.50 -11.00 36.15
N ILE A 74 -3.54 -9.93 36.96
CA ILE A 74 -3.24 -8.56 36.51
C ILE A 74 -1.83 -8.48 35.94
N ASP A 75 -0.85 -9.09 36.60
CA ASP A 75 0.54 -9.12 36.12
C ASP A 75 0.66 -9.86 34.77
N SER A 76 -0.13 -10.92 34.57
CA SER A 76 -0.19 -11.65 33.31
C SER A 76 -0.86 -10.85 32.20
N LEU A 77 -1.98 -10.18 32.51
CA LEU A 77 -2.71 -9.33 31.59
C LEU A 77 -1.84 -8.15 31.12
N ASN A 78 -1.15 -7.48 32.04
CA ASN A 78 -0.21 -6.39 31.74
C ASN A 78 0.89 -6.83 30.77
N LYS A 79 1.43 -8.04 30.93
CA LYS A 79 2.43 -8.60 30.00
C LYS A 79 1.86 -8.79 28.60
N VAL A 80 0.63 -9.32 28.50
CA VAL A 80 -0.06 -9.54 27.23
C VAL A 80 -0.40 -8.21 26.55
N VAL A 81 -0.92 -7.22 27.29
CA VAL A 81 -1.20 -5.87 26.78
C VAL A 81 0.08 -5.19 26.30
N SER A 82 1.17 -5.27 27.06
CA SER A 82 2.47 -4.73 26.64
C SER A 82 2.98 -5.40 25.36
N HIS A 83 2.83 -6.72 25.24
CA HIS A 83 3.19 -7.45 24.03
C HIS A 83 2.32 -7.01 22.84
N GLN A 84 1.01 -6.93 23.02
CA GLN A 84 0.08 -6.52 21.96
C GLN A 84 0.32 -5.07 21.52
N THR A 85 0.64 -4.17 22.45
CA THR A 85 1.00 -2.78 22.15
C THR A 85 2.24 -2.72 21.25
N LYS A 86 3.27 -3.52 21.55
CA LYS A 86 4.47 -3.62 20.69
C LYS A 86 4.13 -4.18 19.32
N GLN A 87 3.23 -5.17 19.26
CA GLN A 87 2.79 -5.76 17.99
C GLN A 87 2.05 -4.73 17.12
N VAL A 88 1.19 -3.90 17.71
CA VAL A 88 0.52 -2.79 17.00
C VAL A 88 1.55 -1.83 16.42
N ALA A 89 2.55 -1.42 17.19
CA ALA A 89 3.62 -0.54 16.72
C ALA A 89 4.45 -1.15 15.57
N ILE A 90 4.71 -2.47 15.61
CA ILE A 90 5.37 -3.19 14.52
C ILE A 90 4.50 -3.16 13.25
N CYS A 91 3.21 -3.46 13.37
CA CYS A 91 2.29 -3.43 12.24
C CYS A 91 2.14 -2.02 11.66
N GLU A 92 2.15 -0.98 12.50
CA GLU A 92 2.15 0.42 12.06
C GLU A 92 3.38 0.73 11.20
N ALA A 93 4.57 0.38 11.68
CA ALA A 93 5.81 0.57 10.93
C ALA A 93 5.83 -0.22 9.60
N GLN A 94 5.21 -1.40 9.55
CA GLN A 94 5.04 -2.18 8.32
C GLN A 94 4.10 -1.50 7.33
N VAL A 95 2.99 -0.90 7.80
CA VAL A 95 2.09 -0.11 6.96
C VAL A 95 2.83 1.09 6.38
N ASP A 96 3.60 1.82 7.19
CA ASP A 96 4.37 2.97 6.71
C ASP A 96 5.40 2.59 5.64
N ASN A 97 6.10 1.47 5.85
CA ASN A 97 7.02 0.93 4.85
C ASN A 97 6.28 0.58 3.54
N ALA A 98 5.16 -0.15 3.64
CA ALA A 98 4.36 -0.52 2.48
C ALA A 98 3.82 0.70 1.73
N VAL A 99 3.43 1.77 2.43
CA VAL A 99 3.03 3.05 1.83
C VAL A 99 4.19 3.69 1.06
N ASN A 100 5.40 3.69 1.62
CA ASN A 100 6.58 4.25 0.95
C ASN A 100 6.98 3.44 -0.30
N MET A 101 6.89 2.11 -0.23
CA MET A 101 7.08 1.23 -1.39
C MET A 101 6.05 1.54 -2.47
N TRP A 102 4.77 1.61 -2.11
CA TRP A 102 3.68 1.94 -3.04
C TRP A 102 3.87 3.30 -3.71
N ARG A 103 4.27 4.33 -2.95
CA ARG A 103 4.57 5.67 -3.50
C ARG A 103 5.68 5.62 -4.55
N THR A 104 6.75 4.86 -4.26
CA THR A 104 7.89 4.70 -5.16
C THR A 104 7.49 3.99 -6.46
N ASP A 105 6.74 2.89 -6.35
CA ASP A 105 6.24 2.15 -7.51
C ASP A 105 5.26 2.99 -8.34
N LYS A 106 4.40 3.78 -7.68
CA LYS A 106 3.48 4.69 -8.37
C LYS A 106 4.23 5.77 -9.14
N GLN A 107 5.25 6.36 -8.53
CA GLN A 107 6.11 7.34 -9.20
C GLN A 107 6.81 6.73 -10.41
N ARG A 108 7.29 5.49 -10.30
CA ARG A 108 7.93 4.76 -11.40
C ARG A 108 6.97 4.49 -12.56
N LEU A 109 5.73 4.07 -12.28
CA LEU A 109 4.71 3.90 -13.30
C LEU A 109 4.44 5.21 -14.04
N ASN A 110 4.21 6.31 -13.30
CA ASN A 110 3.99 7.63 -13.87
C ASN A 110 5.16 8.09 -14.77
N ALA A 111 6.40 7.78 -14.38
CA ALA A 111 7.58 8.10 -15.18
C ALA A 111 7.59 7.31 -16.51
N PHE A 112 7.24 6.02 -16.50
CA PHE A 112 7.13 5.23 -17.72
C PHE A 112 6.00 5.69 -18.63
N ASP A 113 4.85 6.09 -18.06
CA ASP A 113 3.74 6.69 -18.82
C ASP A 113 4.19 7.97 -19.54
N ALA A 114 4.87 8.87 -18.83
CA ALA A 114 5.37 10.12 -19.42
C ALA A 114 6.39 9.86 -20.55
N LEU A 115 7.30 8.90 -20.35
CA LEU A 115 8.28 8.52 -21.38
C LEU A 115 7.61 7.87 -22.60
N LYS A 116 6.59 7.03 -22.38
CA LYS A 116 5.80 6.43 -23.46
C LYS A 116 5.11 7.51 -24.30
N GLN A 117 4.39 8.42 -23.66
CA GLN A 117 3.70 9.53 -24.33
C GLN A 117 4.68 10.39 -25.15
N ARG A 118 5.85 10.70 -24.59
CA ARG A 118 6.89 11.46 -25.30
C ARG A 118 7.42 10.71 -26.53
N SER A 119 7.66 9.41 -26.41
CA SER A 119 8.10 8.56 -27.51
C SER A 119 7.06 8.49 -28.64
N GLU A 120 5.78 8.34 -28.28
CA GLU A 120 4.68 8.34 -29.24
C GLU A 120 4.54 9.68 -29.96
N ALA A 121 4.63 10.79 -29.24
CA ALA A 121 4.60 12.13 -29.83
C ALA A 121 5.78 12.38 -30.79
N ALA A 122 7.00 11.97 -30.41
CA ALA A 122 8.17 12.10 -31.26
C ALA A 122 8.05 11.26 -32.55
N ARG A 123 7.50 10.04 -32.44
CA ARG A 123 7.23 9.18 -33.61
C ARG A 123 6.21 9.81 -34.55
N LEU A 124 5.10 10.31 -34.03
CA LEU A 124 4.05 10.96 -34.84
C LEU A 124 4.60 12.19 -35.58
N LEU A 125 5.44 12.98 -34.91
CA LEU A 125 6.11 14.13 -35.55
C LEU A 125 7.06 13.69 -36.68
N GLN A 126 7.82 12.61 -36.48
CA GLN A 126 8.71 12.07 -37.51
C GLN A 126 7.94 11.52 -38.72
N GLU A 127 6.84 10.81 -38.48
CA GLU A 127 5.94 10.30 -39.52
C GLU A 127 5.34 11.46 -40.32
N SER A 128 4.78 12.47 -39.64
CA SER A 128 4.24 13.67 -40.29
C SER A 128 5.28 14.39 -41.17
N ARG A 129 6.51 14.56 -40.68
CA ARG A 129 7.61 15.16 -41.47
C ARG A 129 7.96 14.32 -42.70
N ARG A 130 7.96 12.99 -42.57
CA ARG A 130 8.24 12.08 -43.69
C ARG A 130 7.12 12.16 -44.74
N ASP A 131 5.87 12.16 -44.30
CA ASP A 131 4.71 12.24 -45.19
C ASP A 131 4.67 13.57 -45.94
N GLN A 132 4.90 14.68 -45.24
CA GLN A 132 5.02 16.01 -45.87
C GLN A 132 6.11 16.02 -46.95
N LYS A 133 7.31 15.50 -46.63
CA LYS A 133 8.41 15.41 -47.59
C LYS A 133 8.04 14.59 -48.83
N MET A 134 7.38 13.44 -48.66
CA MET A 134 6.93 12.60 -49.78
C MET A 134 5.90 13.32 -50.66
N MET A 135 4.96 14.05 -50.05
CA MET A 135 3.98 14.85 -50.79
C MET A 135 4.64 15.99 -51.58
N ASP A 136 5.60 16.69 -50.97
CA ASP A 136 6.33 17.78 -51.64
C ASP A 136 7.14 17.25 -52.83
N GLU A 137 7.83 16.11 -52.68
CA GLU A 137 8.57 15.46 -53.77
C GLU A 137 7.63 15.03 -54.91
N PHE A 138 6.45 14.51 -54.59
CA PHE A 138 5.45 14.13 -55.59
C PHE A 138 4.92 15.35 -56.35
N ALA A 139 4.59 16.43 -55.63
CA ALA A 139 4.13 17.69 -56.23
C ALA A 139 5.18 18.31 -57.16
N GLN A 140 6.46 18.31 -56.76
CA GLN A 140 7.57 18.78 -57.59
C GLN A 140 7.78 17.93 -58.85
N ARG A 141 7.63 16.60 -58.76
CA ARG A 141 7.72 15.72 -59.94
C ARG A 141 6.54 15.94 -60.89
N ALA A 142 5.34 16.13 -60.35
CA ALA A 142 4.14 16.38 -61.16
C ALA A 142 4.21 17.72 -61.90
N SER A 143 4.73 18.78 -61.26
CA SER A 143 4.91 20.09 -61.91
C SER A 143 5.96 20.05 -63.01
N ARG A 144 7.08 19.32 -62.82
CA ARG A 144 8.13 19.15 -63.84
C ARG A 144 7.70 18.38 -65.10
N ARG A 145 6.63 17.58 -65.03
CA ARG A 145 6.08 16.83 -66.19
C ARG A 145 5.05 17.62 -66.99
N LYS A 146 4.58 18.76 -66.47
CA LYS A 146 3.58 19.63 -67.12
C LYS A 146 4.19 20.76 -67.95
N TYR A 147 5.52 20.82 -68.01
CA TYR A 147 6.33 21.62 -68.93
C TYR A 147 7.13 20.68 -69.82
#